data_AF-A0A0S8F5Q9-F1
#
_entry.id   AF-A0A0S8F5Q9-F1
#
_cell.length_a   1.000
_cell.length_b   1.000
_cell.length_c   1.000
_cell.angle_alpha   90.00
_cell.angle_beta   90.00
_cell.angle_gamma   90.00
#
_symmetry.space_group_name_H-M   'P 1'
#
loop_
_entity.id
_entity.type
_entity.pdbx_description
1 polymer ?
#
loop_
_entity_poly.entity_id
_entity_poly.type
_entity_poly.pdbx_seq_one_letter_code
_entity_poly.pdbx_strand_id
1 'polypeptide(L)'
;MERSFSIEISLAAQRQLLRIARESITHGLASQRPLTIAADDLVGALGEPRATFVTLMQRDMLRGCLGSMEPVRPLAAAVSEAAFGAAFRDSRFPPLRAEELGDTTIHVSVLSDLEPLTAVSEQLLLAQLHAGADGLVLEEGWRRATFLPKVWSQLAEPQAFLRALKQKAGLPPDYWSGSLRFHRYSTHSFSEEQTTTPALA
;
A
#
# COMPACT_ATOMS: atom_id res chain seq x y z
N MET A 1 24.46 -8.70 -3.41
CA MET A 1 23.80 -7.88 -2.38
C MET A 1 22.31 -8.12 -2.53
N GLU A 2 21.84 -9.25 -2.00
CA GLU A 2 20.45 -9.67 -2.05
C GLU A 2 19.66 -8.75 -1.11
N ARG A 3 18.96 -7.77 -1.67
CA ARG A 3 17.99 -6.99 -0.89
C ARG A 3 16.79 -7.90 -0.69
N SER A 4 16.66 -8.42 0.53
CA SER A 4 15.61 -9.32 0.94
C SER A 4 14.23 -8.80 0.53
N PHE A 5 13.46 -9.67 -0.11
CA PHE A 5 12.06 -9.49 -0.49
C PHE A 5 11.09 -9.44 0.71
N SER A 6 11.65 -9.52 1.93
CA SER A 6 10.93 -9.58 3.20
C SER A 6 11.05 -8.26 3.93
N ILE A 7 9.90 -7.64 4.20
CA ILE A 7 9.77 -6.41 4.96
C ILE A 7 9.57 -6.80 6.42
N GLU A 8 10.54 -6.54 7.28
CA GLU A 8 10.41 -6.79 8.71
C GLU A 8 10.13 -5.49 9.46
N ILE A 9 8.90 -5.33 9.94
CA ILE A 9 8.52 -4.22 10.80
C ILE A 9 8.14 -4.81 12.16
N SER A 10 8.90 -4.47 13.21
CA SER A 10 8.63 -4.95 14.56
C SER A 10 7.24 -4.53 15.05
N LEU A 11 6.65 -5.29 15.97
CA LEU A 11 5.32 -4.96 16.53
C LEU A 11 5.29 -3.56 17.17
N ALA A 12 6.40 -3.14 17.81
CA ALA A 12 6.53 -1.79 18.36
C ALA A 12 6.48 -0.72 17.25
N ALA A 13 7.21 -0.94 16.16
CA ALA A 13 7.19 -0.06 14.99
C ALA A 13 5.81 -0.02 14.32
N GLN A 14 5.14 -1.16 14.17
CA GLN A 14 3.77 -1.23 13.62
C GLN A 14 2.79 -0.41 14.46
N ARG A 15 2.80 -0.57 15.79
CA ARG A 15 1.96 0.22 16.71
C ARG A 15 2.24 1.71 16.60
N GLN A 16 3.52 2.09 16.49
CA GLN A 16 3.91 3.48 16.32
C GLN A 16 3.41 4.06 14.99
N LEU A 17 3.48 3.30 13.89
CA LEU A 17 2.98 3.72 12.60
C LEU A 17 1.45 3.86 12.59
N LEU A 18 0.70 2.95 13.23
CA LEU A 18 -0.75 3.09 13.39
C LEU A 18 -1.12 4.32 14.21
N ARG A 19 -0.39 4.58 15.31
CA ARG A 19 -0.55 5.80 16.11
C ARG A 19 -0.29 7.06 15.27
N ILE A 20 0.79 7.10 14.51
CA ILE A 20 1.11 8.21 13.60
C ILE A 20 0.00 8.43 12.57
N ALA A 21 -0.52 7.37 11.97
CA ALA A 21 -1.63 7.46 11.03
C ALA A 21 -2.87 8.10 11.70
N ARG A 22 -3.23 7.62 12.89
CA ARG A 22 -4.37 8.13 13.67
C ARG A 22 -4.19 9.60 14.05
N GLU A 23 -3.01 9.97 14.55
CA GLU A 23 -2.67 11.34 14.91
C GLU A 23 -2.66 12.27 13.70
N SER A 24 -2.21 11.81 12.54
CA SER A 24 -2.25 12.59 11.30
C SER A 24 -3.68 12.89 10.85
N ILE A 25 -4.59 11.92 10.94
CA ILE A 25 -6.01 12.15 10.64
C ILE A 25 -6.62 13.11 11.65
N THR A 26 -6.33 12.92 12.94
CA THR A 26 -6.82 13.79 14.03
C THR A 26 -6.33 15.23 13.85
N HIS A 27 -5.06 15.42 13.53
CA HIS A 27 -4.48 16.72 13.21
C HIS A 27 -5.15 17.34 11.97
N GLY A 28 -5.35 16.54 10.93
CA GLY A 28 -5.99 16.95 9.69
C GLY A 28 -7.43 17.45 9.85
N LEU A 29 -8.20 16.89 10.79
CA LEU A 29 -9.54 17.39 11.14
C LEU A 29 -9.50 18.85 11.60
N ALA A 30 -8.45 19.25 12.33
CA ALA A 30 -8.31 20.60 12.87
C ALA A 30 -7.54 21.55 11.93
N SER A 31 -6.49 21.07 11.26
CA SER A 31 -5.53 21.91 10.53
C SER A 31 -5.64 21.81 9.01
N GLN A 32 -6.40 20.83 8.49
CA GLN A 32 -6.47 20.49 7.05
C GLN A 32 -5.09 20.17 6.45
N ARG A 33 -4.15 19.70 7.27
CA ARG A 33 -2.80 19.29 6.88
C ARG A 33 -2.40 17.99 7.56
N PRO A 34 -1.49 17.20 6.96
CA PRO A 34 -0.93 16.02 7.61
C PRO A 34 -0.05 16.42 8.81
N LEU A 35 0.10 15.50 9.76
CA LEU A 35 1.04 15.68 10.87
C LEU A 35 2.49 15.69 10.35
N THR A 36 3.25 16.74 10.67
CA THR A 36 4.67 16.81 10.36
C THR A 36 5.45 15.86 11.26
N ILE A 37 6.21 14.94 10.66
CA ILE A 37 7.09 14.01 11.36
C ILE A 37 8.52 14.55 11.28
N ALA A 38 9.13 14.85 12.43
CA ALA A 38 10.53 15.24 12.50
C ALA A 38 11.43 14.02 12.24
N ALA A 39 12.46 14.18 11.41
CA ALA A 39 13.37 13.09 11.03
C ALA A 39 14.25 12.63 12.20
N ASP A 40 14.54 13.54 13.14
CA ASP A 40 15.51 13.35 14.21
C ASP A 40 15.10 12.29 15.23
N ASP A 41 13.80 11.95 15.28
CA ASP A 41 13.22 10.96 16.21
C ASP A 41 13.01 9.58 15.58
N LEU A 42 13.36 9.37 14.31
CA LEU A 42 13.05 8.15 13.57
C LEU A 42 14.19 7.14 13.64
N VAL A 43 13.94 5.99 14.27
CA VAL A 43 14.91 4.90 14.42
C VAL A 43 14.49 3.68 13.58
N GLY A 44 15.48 3.02 12.98
CA GLY A 44 15.27 1.78 12.21
C GLY A 44 14.32 1.96 11.03
N ALA A 45 13.41 1.00 10.83
CA ALA A 45 12.50 0.96 9.69
C ALA A 45 11.62 2.21 9.50
N LEU A 46 11.39 3.00 10.56
CA LEU A 46 10.58 4.23 10.49
C LEU A 46 11.26 5.35 9.69
N GLY A 47 12.59 5.39 9.73
CA GLY A 47 13.41 6.38 9.02
C GLY A 47 13.70 5.99 7.57
N GLU A 48 13.50 4.73 7.21
CA GLU A 48 13.79 4.23 5.87
C GLU A 48 12.73 4.67 4.86
N PRO A 49 13.13 5.11 3.65
CA PRO A 49 12.16 5.38 2.61
C PRO A 49 11.43 4.12 2.15
N ARG A 50 10.10 4.13 2.22
CA ARG A 50 9.25 2.99 1.83
C ARG A 50 7.98 3.43 1.12
N ALA A 51 7.61 2.69 0.08
CA ALA A 51 6.32 2.83 -0.57
C ALA A 51 5.24 2.30 0.38
N THR A 52 4.17 3.05 0.56
CA THR A 52 3.20 2.79 1.63
C THR A 52 1.81 3.23 1.20
N PHE A 53 0.81 2.45 1.59
CA PHE A 53 -0.60 2.78 1.47
C PHE A 53 -1.27 2.70 2.84
N VAL A 54 -2.19 3.64 3.09
CA VAL A 54 -3.09 3.61 4.24
C VAL A 54 -4.50 3.41 3.72
N THR A 55 -5.18 2.41 4.27
CA THR A 55 -6.58 2.12 3.98
C THR A 55 -7.40 2.38 5.25
N LEU A 56 -8.50 3.12 5.10
CA LEU A 56 -9.48 3.37 6.12
C LEU A 56 -10.68 2.47 5.87
N MET A 57 -11.15 1.81 6.91
CA MET A 57 -12.31 0.93 6.89
C MET A 57 -13.33 1.43 7.92
N GLN A 58 -14.62 1.31 7.62
CA GLN A 58 -15.72 1.54 8.55
C GLN A 58 -16.74 0.42 8.38
N ARG A 59 -17.04 -0.33 9.45
CA ARG A 59 -17.98 -1.46 9.42
C ARG A 59 -17.67 -2.42 8.26
N ASP A 60 -16.39 -2.83 8.16
CA ASP A 60 -15.85 -3.68 7.10
C ASP A 60 -15.95 -3.15 5.66
N MET A 61 -16.34 -1.89 5.48
CA MET A 61 -16.40 -1.23 4.17
C MET A 61 -15.25 -0.25 3.98
N LEU A 62 -14.74 -0.16 2.74
CA LEU A 62 -13.72 0.80 2.36
C LEU A 62 -14.23 2.24 2.54
N ARG A 63 -13.52 3.04 3.33
CA ARG A 63 -13.82 4.47 3.59
C ARG A 63 -12.83 5.45 2.94
N GLY A 64 -11.65 4.94 2.58
CA GLY A 64 -10.62 5.71 1.88
C GLY A 64 -9.34 4.89 1.72
N CYS A 65 -8.58 5.13 0.67
CA CYS A 65 -7.25 4.54 0.51
C CYS A 65 -6.37 5.45 -0.35
N LEU A 66 -5.24 5.87 0.21
CA LEU A 66 -4.18 6.56 -0.54
C LEU A 66 -2.81 6.08 -0.10
N GLY A 67 -1.83 6.34 -0.97
CA GLY A 67 -0.45 5.94 -0.78
C GLY A 67 0.42 6.34 -1.97
N SER A 68 1.66 5.89 -1.93
CA SER A 68 2.64 6.11 -3.00
C SER A 68 3.36 4.82 -3.31
N MET A 69 3.55 4.54 -4.60
CA MET A 69 4.44 3.50 -5.12
C MET A 69 5.91 3.93 -5.10
N GLU A 70 6.17 5.22 -4.92
CA GLU A 70 7.53 5.77 -4.89
C GLU A 70 7.97 6.01 -3.43
N PRO A 71 9.06 5.36 -2.97
CA PRO A 71 9.59 5.50 -1.62
C PRO A 71 10.41 6.80 -1.49
N VAL A 72 9.75 7.96 -1.64
CA VAL A 72 10.44 9.27 -1.62
C VAL A 72 10.51 9.90 -0.22
N ARG A 73 9.95 9.25 0.80
CA ARG A 73 9.86 9.76 2.18
C ARG A 73 10.15 8.64 3.18
N PRO A 74 10.72 8.96 4.36
CA PRO A 74 10.76 8.02 5.49
C PRO A 74 9.40 7.39 5.76
N LEU A 75 9.37 6.11 6.11
CA LEU A 75 8.15 5.33 6.31
C LEU A 75 7.15 6.03 7.25
N ALA A 76 7.62 6.59 8.37
CA ALA A 76 6.75 7.33 9.29
C ALA A 76 6.07 8.55 8.64
N ALA A 77 6.82 9.34 7.86
CA ALA A 77 6.29 10.47 7.12
C ALA A 77 5.36 10.02 5.97
N ALA A 78 5.70 8.91 5.30
CA ALA A 78 4.86 8.32 4.26
C ALA A 78 3.51 7.86 4.82
N VAL A 79 3.49 7.22 6.00
CA VAL A 79 2.26 6.83 6.71
C VAL A 79 1.43 8.05 7.11
N SER A 80 2.06 9.09 7.66
CA SER A 80 1.38 10.33 8.03
C SER A 80 0.66 10.98 6.84
N GLU A 81 1.37 11.15 5.71
CA GLU A 81 0.81 11.74 4.49
C GLU A 81 -0.29 10.86 3.89
N ALA A 82 -0.06 9.54 3.82
CA ALA A 82 -1.02 8.60 3.25
C ALA A 82 -2.30 8.51 4.09
N ALA A 83 -2.21 8.56 5.42
CA ALA A 83 -3.36 8.54 6.32
C ALA A 83 -4.22 9.80 6.16
N PHE A 84 -3.59 10.98 6.15
CA PHE A 84 -4.27 12.23 5.85
C PHE A 84 -4.93 12.18 4.46
N GLY A 85 -4.19 11.72 3.45
CA GLY A 85 -4.70 11.58 2.09
C GLY A 85 -5.91 10.66 2.01
N ALA A 86 -5.86 9.50 2.66
CA ALA A 86 -6.96 8.53 2.66
C ALA A 86 -8.22 9.10 3.33
N ALA A 87 -8.05 9.93 4.37
CA ALA A 87 -9.16 10.56 5.08
C ALA A 87 -9.79 11.74 4.32
N PHE A 88 -8.99 12.57 3.64
CA PHE A 88 -9.45 13.88 3.15
C PHE A 88 -9.29 14.12 1.65
N ARG A 89 -8.50 13.31 0.95
CA ARG A 89 -8.13 13.53 -0.46
C ARG A 89 -8.50 12.38 -1.41
N ASP A 90 -9.05 11.27 -0.92
CA ASP A 90 -9.57 10.21 -1.78
C ASP A 90 -10.86 10.67 -2.47
N SER A 91 -10.77 10.99 -3.76
CA SER A 91 -11.87 11.59 -4.54
C SER A 91 -13.12 10.72 -4.66
N ARG A 92 -13.04 9.44 -4.29
CA ARG A 92 -14.18 8.52 -4.28
C ARG A 92 -15.09 8.72 -3.07
N PHE A 93 -14.62 9.42 -2.04
CA PHE A 93 -15.33 9.60 -0.79
C PHE A 93 -15.32 11.08 -0.36
N PRO A 94 -16.36 11.54 0.38
CA PRO A 94 -16.28 12.83 1.05
C PRO A 94 -15.19 12.83 2.13
N PRO A 95 -14.58 13.98 2.44
CA PRO A 95 -13.63 14.10 3.54
C PRO A 95 -14.20 13.55 4.86
N LEU A 96 -13.39 12.83 5.62
CA LEU A 96 -13.75 12.25 6.91
C LEU A 96 -14.14 13.33 7.92
N ARG A 97 -15.23 13.11 8.66
CA ARG A 97 -15.69 14.01 9.73
C ARG A 97 -15.19 13.56 11.10
N ALA A 98 -15.21 14.46 12.08
CA ALA A 98 -14.68 14.17 13.41
C ALA A 98 -15.46 13.05 14.12
N GLU A 99 -16.77 13.00 13.90
CA GLU A 99 -17.67 12.02 14.51
C GLU A 99 -17.46 10.60 13.92
N GLU A 100 -16.93 10.52 12.69
CA GLU A 100 -16.64 9.27 11.99
C GLU A 100 -15.32 8.62 12.44
N LEU A 101 -14.42 9.39 13.07
CA LEU A 101 -13.06 8.94 13.36
C LEU A 101 -13.03 7.75 14.34
N GLY A 102 -13.92 7.75 15.35
CA GLY A 102 -14.01 6.68 16.34
C GLY A 102 -14.41 5.32 15.76
N ASP A 103 -15.20 5.33 14.69
CA ASP A 103 -15.68 4.14 13.98
C ASP A 103 -14.75 3.70 12.82
N THR A 104 -13.61 4.37 12.65
CA THR A 104 -12.69 4.12 11.52
C THR A 104 -11.54 3.23 11.95
N THR A 105 -11.37 2.08 11.30
CA THR A 105 -10.20 1.19 11.46
C THR A 105 -9.14 1.53 10.41
N ILE A 106 -7.89 1.70 10.85
CA ILE A 106 -6.74 2.02 10.01
C ILE A 106 -5.95 0.75 9.70
N HIS A 107 -5.68 0.54 8.41
CA HIS A 107 -4.76 -0.46 7.90
C HIS A 107 -3.59 0.22 7.21
N VAL A 108 -2.38 -0.25 7.48
CA VAL A 108 -1.14 0.20 6.83
C VAL A 108 -0.57 -0.96 6.04
N SER A 109 -0.25 -0.72 4.78
CA SER A 109 0.45 -1.67 3.90
C SER A 109 1.76 -1.04 3.44
N VAL A 110 2.87 -1.62 3.88
CA VAL A 110 4.22 -1.23 3.48
C VAL A 110 4.68 -2.15 2.37
N LEU A 111 5.22 -1.58 1.29
CA LEU A 111 5.66 -2.30 0.10
C LEU A 111 7.16 -2.56 0.16
N SER A 112 7.59 -3.69 -0.39
CA SER A 112 9.00 -4.02 -0.56
C SER A 112 9.61 -3.16 -1.66
N ASP A 113 10.93 -3.25 -1.82
CA ASP A 113 11.57 -2.77 -3.04
C ASP A 113 10.97 -3.52 -4.25
N LEU A 114 10.87 -2.82 -5.38
CA LEU A 114 10.42 -3.41 -6.64
C LEU A 114 11.52 -4.31 -7.23
N GLU A 115 11.20 -5.57 -7.47
CA GLU A 115 12.09 -6.49 -8.17
C GLU A 115 11.66 -6.62 -9.64
N PRO A 116 12.56 -6.32 -10.61
CA PRO A 116 12.24 -6.45 -12.01
C PRO A 116 12.03 -7.93 -12.39
N LEU A 117 10.96 -8.20 -13.14
CA LEU A 117 10.73 -9.50 -13.76
C LEU A 117 11.17 -9.45 -15.23
N THR A 118 12.03 -10.38 -15.62
CA THR A 118 12.44 -10.56 -17.01
C THR A 118 11.60 -11.67 -17.64
N ALA A 119 10.81 -11.32 -18.65
CA ALA A 119 10.01 -12.27 -19.40
C ALA A 119 9.95 -11.85 -20.88
N VAL A 120 10.31 -12.76 -21.78
CA VAL A 120 10.24 -12.53 -23.24
C VAL A 120 8.88 -12.90 -23.83
N SER A 121 8.03 -13.59 -23.05
CA SER A 121 6.66 -13.95 -23.40
C SER A 121 5.75 -13.90 -22.18
N GLU A 122 4.45 -13.78 -22.43
CA GLU A 122 3.44 -13.77 -21.38
C GLU A 122 3.46 -15.06 -20.56
N GLN A 123 3.62 -16.21 -21.21
CA GLN A 123 3.67 -17.51 -20.53
C GLN A 123 4.84 -17.57 -19.54
N LEU A 124 6.00 -17.00 -19.89
CA LEU A 124 7.16 -16.95 -18.99
C LEU A 124 6.97 -15.95 -17.84
N LEU A 125 6.23 -14.87 -18.06
CA LEU A 125 5.85 -13.96 -16.98
C LEU A 125 4.92 -14.65 -15.99
N LEU A 126 3.86 -15.29 -16.50
CA LEU A 126 2.86 -15.97 -15.67
C LEU A 126 3.49 -17.06 -14.80
N ALA A 127 4.47 -17.80 -15.33
CA ALA A 127 5.19 -18.83 -14.59
C ALA A 127 6.06 -18.28 -13.42
N GLN A 128 6.35 -16.98 -13.40
CA GLN A 128 7.14 -16.33 -12.35
C GLN A 128 6.29 -15.68 -11.25
N LEU A 129 4.97 -15.56 -11.45
CA LEU A 129 4.06 -14.92 -10.50
C LEU A 129 3.62 -15.88 -9.41
N HIS A 130 3.66 -15.42 -8.17
CA HIS A 130 3.13 -16.13 -7.01
C HIS A 130 1.77 -15.57 -6.61
N ALA A 131 0.72 -16.29 -6.98
CA ALA A 131 -0.64 -15.94 -6.59
C ALA A 131 -0.78 -15.84 -5.07
N GLY A 132 -1.41 -14.78 -4.60
CA GLY A 132 -1.60 -14.47 -3.18
C GLY A 132 -0.44 -13.74 -2.51
N ALA A 133 0.75 -13.71 -3.12
CA ALA A 133 1.95 -13.09 -2.55
C ALA A 133 2.43 -11.86 -3.32
N ASP A 134 2.42 -11.91 -4.66
CA ASP A 134 3.02 -10.87 -5.48
C ASP A 134 2.07 -9.71 -5.74
N GLY A 135 2.52 -8.50 -5.46
CA GLY A 135 2.05 -7.30 -6.13
C GLY A 135 2.78 -7.16 -7.46
N LEU A 136 2.13 -6.57 -8.46
CA LEU A 136 2.71 -6.41 -9.79
C LEU A 136 2.55 -4.97 -10.27
N VAL A 137 3.63 -4.40 -10.75
CA VAL A 137 3.67 -3.14 -11.51
C VAL A 137 3.86 -3.49 -12.98
N LEU A 138 3.05 -2.89 -13.84
CA LEU A 138 3.16 -2.96 -15.29
C LEU A 138 3.44 -1.55 -15.82
N GLU A 139 4.45 -1.44 -16.69
CA GLU A 139 4.83 -0.21 -17.39
C GLU A 139 4.94 -0.46 -18.90
N GLU A 140 4.35 0.44 -19.70
CA GLU A 140 4.42 0.47 -21.17
C GLU A 140 4.40 1.92 -21.66
N GLY A 141 5.56 2.47 -22.02
CA GLY A 141 5.68 3.89 -22.37
C GLY A 141 5.24 4.80 -21.22
N TRP A 142 4.18 5.59 -21.44
CA TRP A 142 3.57 6.46 -20.42
C TRP A 142 2.51 5.75 -19.56
N ARG A 143 2.14 4.52 -19.91
CA ARG A 143 1.11 3.75 -19.20
C ARG A 143 1.74 3.02 -18.03
N ARG A 144 1.12 3.15 -16.86
CA ARG A 144 1.55 2.48 -15.64
C ARG A 144 0.34 2.04 -14.84
N ALA A 145 0.34 0.79 -14.38
CA ALA A 145 -0.68 0.28 -13.47
C ALA A 145 -0.06 -0.66 -12.44
N THR A 146 -0.75 -0.82 -11.32
CA THR A 146 -0.36 -1.80 -10.31
C THR A 146 -1.56 -2.48 -9.67
N PHE A 147 -1.34 -3.72 -9.24
CA PHE A 147 -2.19 -4.42 -8.28
C PHE A 147 -1.37 -4.84 -7.07
N LEU A 148 -1.96 -4.64 -5.90
CA LEU A 148 -1.44 -5.12 -4.62
C LEU A 148 -1.70 -6.64 -4.48
N PRO A 149 -0.94 -7.37 -3.64
CA PRO A 149 -1.16 -8.80 -3.41
C PRO A 149 -2.60 -9.15 -3.01
N LYS A 150 -3.29 -8.27 -2.27
CA LYS A 150 -4.68 -8.52 -1.85
C LYS A 150 -5.66 -8.75 -3.00
N VAL A 151 -5.35 -8.28 -4.22
CA VAL A 151 -6.21 -8.45 -5.40
C VAL A 151 -6.32 -9.91 -5.84
N TRP A 152 -5.34 -10.76 -5.51
CA TRP A 152 -5.40 -12.20 -5.77
C TRP A 152 -6.62 -12.89 -5.15
N SER A 153 -7.17 -12.36 -4.05
CA SER A 153 -8.41 -12.88 -3.45
C SER A 153 -9.62 -12.77 -4.39
N GLN A 154 -9.60 -11.82 -5.33
CA GLN A 154 -10.65 -11.61 -6.34
C GLN A 154 -10.28 -12.22 -7.69
N LEU A 155 -8.98 -12.31 -8.00
CA LEU A 155 -8.43 -12.78 -9.26
C LEU A 155 -7.32 -13.81 -8.98
N ALA A 156 -7.72 -15.01 -8.55
CA ALA A 156 -6.77 -16.06 -8.14
C ALA A 156 -5.95 -16.62 -9.32
N GLU A 157 -6.52 -16.62 -10.53
CA GLU A 157 -5.87 -17.12 -11.74
C GLU A 157 -4.87 -16.08 -12.29
N PRO A 158 -3.57 -16.40 -12.44
CA PRO A 158 -2.56 -15.46 -12.93
C PRO A 158 -2.89 -14.80 -14.28
N GLN A 159 -3.50 -15.55 -15.19
CA GLN A 159 -3.94 -15.06 -16.49
C GLN A 159 -5.01 -13.97 -16.33
N ALA A 160 -5.99 -14.19 -15.46
CA ALA A 160 -7.05 -13.22 -15.19
C ALA A 160 -6.49 -11.98 -14.49
N PHE A 161 -5.59 -12.16 -13.53
CA PHE A 161 -4.90 -11.08 -12.83
C PHE A 161 -4.11 -10.18 -13.79
N LEU A 162 -3.26 -10.77 -14.65
CA LEU A 162 -2.46 -10.03 -15.61
C LEU A 162 -3.34 -9.32 -16.66
N ARG A 163 -4.38 -10.00 -17.16
CA ARG A 163 -5.34 -9.42 -18.10
C ARG A 163 -6.04 -8.19 -17.52
N ALA A 164 -6.52 -8.29 -16.28
CA ALA A 164 -7.16 -7.16 -15.59
C ALA A 164 -6.16 -6.02 -15.33
N LEU A 165 -4.89 -6.34 -15.03
CA LEU A 165 -3.85 -5.33 -14.84
C LEU A 165 -3.55 -4.57 -16.14
N LYS A 166 -3.46 -5.26 -17.28
CA LYS A 166 -3.32 -4.64 -18.61
C LYS A 166 -4.49 -3.70 -18.91
N GLN A 167 -5.73 -4.16 -18.66
CA GLN A 167 -6.92 -3.33 -18.83
C GLN A 167 -6.87 -2.08 -17.95
N LYS A 168 -6.43 -2.21 -16.68
CA LYS A 168 -6.21 -1.08 -15.77
C LYS A 168 -5.16 -0.10 -16.30
N ALA A 169 -4.14 -0.59 -17.00
CA ALA A 169 -3.14 0.23 -17.70
C ALA A 169 -3.64 0.83 -19.02
N GLY A 170 -4.88 0.55 -19.43
CA GLY A 170 -5.45 0.98 -20.72
C GLY A 170 -4.94 0.18 -21.92
N LEU A 171 -4.38 -1.01 -21.69
CA LEU A 171 -3.89 -1.93 -22.72
C LEU A 171 -4.95 -3.00 -23.08
N PRO A 172 -4.97 -3.49 -24.33
CA PRO A 172 -5.79 -4.65 -24.68
C PRO A 172 -5.45 -5.89 -23.85
N PRO A 173 -6.44 -6.76 -23.54
CA PRO A 173 -6.25 -8.00 -22.78
C PRO A 173 -5.08 -8.87 -23.23
N ASP A 174 -4.95 -9.06 -24.54
CA ASP A 174 -3.97 -9.98 -25.14
C ASP A 174 -2.75 -9.22 -25.71
N TYR A 175 -2.56 -7.95 -25.32
CA TYR A 175 -1.42 -7.14 -25.75
C TYR A 175 -0.11 -7.66 -25.19
N TRP A 176 0.91 -7.76 -26.04
CA TRP A 176 2.28 -8.06 -25.66
C TRP A 176 3.26 -7.28 -26.54
N SER A 177 4.36 -6.80 -25.94
CA SER A 177 5.46 -6.14 -26.63
C SER A 177 6.76 -6.40 -25.86
N GLY A 178 7.91 -6.26 -26.54
CA GLY A 178 9.22 -6.32 -25.89
C GLY A 178 9.54 -5.09 -25.03
N SER A 179 8.72 -4.03 -25.10
CA SER A 179 8.84 -2.82 -24.29
C SER A 179 8.14 -2.92 -22.93
N LEU A 180 7.31 -3.94 -22.71
CA LEU A 180 6.64 -4.16 -21.44
C LEU A 180 7.66 -4.38 -20.33
N ARG A 181 7.51 -3.64 -19.23
CA ARG A 181 8.32 -3.78 -18.03
C ARG A 181 7.42 -4.19 -16.87
N PHE A 182 7.88 -5.21 -16.15
CA PHE A 182 7.19 -5.76 -15.00
C PHE A 182 8.09 -5.69 -13.79
N HIS A 183 7.51 -5.29 -12.66
CA HIS A 183 8.19 -5.37 -11.37
C HIS A 183 7.25 -6.02 -10.37
N ARG A 184 7.74 -7.04 -9.65
CA ARG A 184 7.01 -7.62 -8.51
C ARG A 184 7.43 -6.98 -7.20
N TYR A 185 6.55 -7.06 -6.21
CA TYR A 185 6.83 -6.62 -4.84
C TYR A 185 5.93 -7.39 -3.86
N SER A 186 6.31 -7.44 -2.60
CA SER A 186 5.46 -7.96 -1.52
C SER A 186 4.90 -6.80 -0.68
N THR A 187 3.88 -7.08 0.15
CA THR A 187 3.39 -6.11 1.13
C THR A 187 3.34 -6.71 2.52
N HIS A 188 3.86 -5.97 3.50
CA HIS A 188 3.65 -6.23 4.91
C HIS A 188 2.51 -5.35 5.41
N SER A 189 1.41 -5.96 5.82
CA SER A 189 0.18 -5.24 6.22
C SER A 189 -0.16 -5.48 7.68
N PHE A 190 -0.60 -4.43 8.36
CA PHE A 190 -1.00 -4.46 9.78
C PHE A 190 -2.11 -3.43 10.04
N SER A 191 -2.90 -3.63 11.09
CA SER A 191 -4.10 -2.84 11.40
C SER A 191 -4.39 -2.77 12.90
N GLU A 192 -5.23 -1.81 13.31
CA GLU A 192 -5.53 -1.57 14.74
C GLU A 192 -6.26 -2.72 15.44
N GLU A 193 -6.96 -3.60 14.72
CA GLU A 193 -7.68 -4.73 15.32
C GLU A 193 -6.78 -5.88 15.81
N GLN A 194 -5.47 -5.79 15.59
CA GLN A 194 -4.48 -6.73 16.15
C GLN A 194 -3.97 -6.27 17.54
N THR A 195 -4.48 -5.17 18.10
CA THR A 195 -3.92 -4.53 19.31
C THR A 195 -4.81 -4.50 20.53
N THR A 196 -6.05 -4.96 20.43
CA THR A 196 -6.95 -5.07 21.60
C THR A 196 -6.94 -6.50 22.10
N THR A 197 -5.92 -6.86 22.89
CA THR A 197 -6.15 -7.88 23.92
C THR A 197 -7.19 -7.27 24.87
N PRO A 198 -8.36 -7.88 25.09
CA PRO A 198 -9.20 -7.45 26.19
C PRO A 198 -8.40 -7.74 27.47
N ALA A 199 -8.05 -6.68 28.20
CA ALA A 199 -7.60 -6.82 29.57
C ALA A 199 -8.79 -7.41 30.37
N LEU A 200 -8.83 -8.73 30.44
CA LEU A 200 -9.56 -9.47 31.47
C LEU A 200 -8.75 -9.36 32.76
N ALA A 201 -9.17 -8.44 33.63
CA ALA A 201 -9.11 -8.56 35.10
C ALA A 201 -9.93 -7.43 35.72
#